data_AF-A0A8I1PKQ6-F1
#
_entry.id   AF-A0A8I1PKQ6-F1
#
_cell.length_a   1.000
_cell.length_b   1.000
_cell.length_c   1.000
_cell.angle_alpha   90.00
_cell.angle_beta   90.00
_cell.angle_gamma   90.00
#
_symmetry.space_group_name_H-M   'P 1'
#
loop_
_entity.id
_entity.type
_entity.pdbx_description
1 polymer ?
#
loop_
_entity_poly.entity_id
_entity_poly.type
_entity_poly.pdbx_seq_one_letter_code
_entity_poly.pdbx_strand_id
1 'polypeptide(L)'
;MFLHRQELQFTSTPEKPDAVYTRKLQEVLGGRYGEITIAMQYMFQGWNMAAVAELQEEGAEKLPAPSNFPQSEEHTEVSYQYLNFSDGAHAGEGRWAKGPSPDGNGEFTCHDGPTTSAPMPPPTRPDSRFYGTTELPDALEKVAGAAQDAQNKE
;
A
#
# COMPACT_ATOMS: atom_id res chain seq x y z
N MET A 1 -1.92 -21.65 -12.03
CA MET A 1 -2.84 -22.57 -11.31
C MET A 1 -2.07 -23.24 -10.18
N PHE A 2 -2.67 -23.41 -9.01
CA PHE A 2 -2.04 -24.09 -7.86
C PHE A 2 -2.75 -25.39 -7.53
N LEU A 3 -1.99 -26.36 -7.01
CA LEU A 3 -2.52 -27.61 -6.45
C LEU A 3 -2.14 -27.67 -4.97
N HIS A 4 -3.03 -28.19 -4.14
CA HIS A 4 -2.80 -28.34 -2.71
C HIS A 4 -2.56 -29.81 -2.35
N ARG A 5 -1.59 -30.05 -1.46
CA ARG A 5 -1.37 -31.35 -0.80
C ARG A 5 -1.57 -31.17 0.70
N GLN A 6 -2.27 -32.10 1.33
CA GLN A 6 -2.53 -32.09 2.78
C GLN A 6 -1.32 -32.61 3.58
N GLU A 7 -0.13 -32.08 3.28
CA GLU A 7 1.13 -32.45 3.91
C GLU A 7 1.90 -31.18 4.25
N LEU A 8 2.51 -31.12 5.44
CA LEU A 8 3.36 -30.01 5.85
C LEU A 8 4.77 -30.18 5.28
N GLN A 9 5.46 -29.07 4.98
CA GLN A 9 6.84 -29.12 4.52
C GLN A 9 7.79 -29.72 5.58
N PHE A 10 7.46 -29.54 6.87
CA PHE A 10 8.22 -30.07 8.01
C PHE A 10 7.30 -30.52 9.14
N THR A 11 7.77 -31.46 9.96
CA THR A 11 7.08 -31.89 11.19
C THR A 11 6.91 -30.71 12.15
N SER A 12 5.67 -30.40 12.52
CA SER A 12 5.33 -29.20 13.28
C SER A 12 4.22 -29.48 14.31
N THR A 13 4.52 -30.38 15.25
CA THR A 13 3.61 -30.77 16.35
C THR A 13 4.11 -30.18 17.67
N PRO A 14 3.30 -29.40 18.41
CA PRO A 14 3.64 -28.95 19.76
C PRO A 14 3.43 -30.08 20.78
N GLU A 15 4.21 -30.09 21.86
CA GLU A 15 4.03 -31.06 22.96
C GLU A 15 2.76 -30.81 23.79
N LYS A 16 2.37 -29.53 23.94
CA LYS A 16 1.17 -29.10 24.68
C LYS A 16 0.70 -27.71 24.21
N PRO A 17 -0.57 -27.32 24.46
CA PRO A 17 -1.06 -25.98 24.14
C PRO A 17 -0.33 -24.88 24.93
N ASP A 18 0.04 -23.78 24.26
CA ASP A 18 0.64 -22.59 24.86
C ASP A 18 0.17 -21.31 24.14
N ALA A 19 -0.76 -20.59 24.74
CA ALA A 19 -1.34 -19.38 24.15
C ALA A 19 -0.35 -18.20 24.05
N VAL A 20 0.63 -18.11 24.96
CA VAL A 20 1.64 -17.05 24.93
C VAL A 20 2.59 -17.27 23.77
N TYR A 21 2.99 -18.52 23.54
CA TYR A 21 3.80 -18.88 22.39
C TYR A 21 3.04 -18.69 21.07
N THR A 22 1.77 -19.12 20.99
CA THR A 22 0.92 -18.88 19.81
C THR A 22 0.81 -17.40 19.46
N ARG A 23 0.67 -16.52 20.47
CA ARG A 23 0.66 -15.07 20.24
C ARG A 23 1.96 -14.57 19.59
N LYS A 24 3.12 -15.12 19.97
CA LYS A 24 4.41 -14.75 19.36
C LYS A 24 4.52 -15.26 17.91
N LEU A 25 3.98 -16.44 17.62
CA LEU A 25 3.97 -16.98 16.25
C LEU A 25 3.12 -16.15 15.27
N GLN A 26 2.17 -15.35 15.76
CA GLN A 26 1.43 -14.41 14.89
C GLN A 26 2.35 -13.39 14.21
N GLU A 27 3.44 -12.96 14.86
CA GLU A 27 4.43 -12.07 14.24
C GLU A 27 5.18 -12.77 13.10
N VAL A 28 5.52 -14.05 13.28
CA VAL A 28 6.21 -14.83 12.24
C VAL A 28 5.29 -15.12 11.05
N LEU A 29 3.99 -15.31 11.28
CA LEU A 29 3.04 -15.59 10.20
C LEU A 29 2.56 -14.31 9.50
N GLY A 30 2.01 -13.37 10.26
CA GLY A 30 1.31 -12.19 9.76
C GLY A 30 1.89 -10.84 10.22
N GLY A 31 3.03 -10.86 10.91
CA GLY A 31 3.75 -9.64 11.25
C GLY A 31 4.34 -8.96 10.02
N ARG A 32 4.93 -7.78 10.20
CA ARG A 32 5.45 -6.94 9.11
C ARG A 32 6.50 -7.67 8.25
N TYR A 33 7.24 -8.58 8.87
CA TYR A 33 8.29 -9.39 8.23
C TYR A 33 7.93 -10.87 8.24
N GLY A 34 6.65 -11.21 8.39
CA GLY A 34 6.17 -12.58 8.48
C GLY A 34 6.08 -13.28 7.12
N GLU A 35 5.86 -14.58 7.15
CA GLU A 35 5.84 -15.46 5.97
C GLU A 35 4.77 -15.06 4.94
N ILE A 36 3.59 -14.59 5.39
CA ILE A 36 2.54 -14.14 4.46
C ILE A 36 3.03 -12.92 3.65
N THR A 37 3.68 -11.97 4.29
CA THR A 37 4.23 -10.78 3.62
C THR A 37 5.26 -11.17 2.57
N ILE A 38 6.19 -12.05 2.93
CA ILE A 38 7.25 -12.51 2.03
C ILE A 38 6.66 -13.27 0.85
N ALA A 39 5.79 -14.25 1.12
CA ALA A 39 5.17 -15.09 0.09
C ALA A 39 4.38 -14.25 -0.91
N MET A 40 3.58 -13.28 -0.44
CA MET A 40 2.81 -12.41 -1.32
C MET A 40 3.72 -11.49 -2.13
N GLN A 41 4.71 -10.84 -1.50
CA GLN A 41 5.62 -9.92 -2.20
C GLN A 41 6.35 -10.61 -3.35
N TYR A 42 6.96 -11.78 -3.09
CA TYR A 42 7.72 -12.49 -4.12
C TYR A 42 6.81 -13.02 -5.23
N MET A 43 5.63 -13.53 -4.88
CA MET A 43 4.68 -14.04 -5.85
C MET A 43 4.17 -12.94 -6.79
N PHE A 44 3.73 -11.79 -6.24
CA PHE A 44 3.24 -10.68 -7.06
C PHE A 44 4.35 -10.04 -7.90
N GLN A 45 5.57 -9.91 -7.38
CA GLN A 45 6.71 -9.42 -8.17
C GLN A 45 6.96 -10.32 -9.39
N GLY A 46 7.06 -11.64 -9.17
CA GLY A 46 7.30 -12.60 -10.26
C GLY A 46 6.18 -12.61 -11.29
N TRP A 47 4.92 -12.62 -10.86
CA TRP A 47 3.77 -12.58 -11.76
C TRP A 47 3.70 -11.31 -12.59
N ASN A 48 3.86 -10.14 -11.97
CA ASN A 48 3.76 -8.88 -12.69
C ASN A 48 4.90 -8.73 -13.71
N MET A 49 6.13 -9.13 -13.36
CA MET A 49 7.25 -9.12 -14.29
C MET A 49 7.00 -10.02 -15.50
N ALA A 50 6.52 -11.25 -15.28
CA ALA A 50 6.25 -12.20 -16.36
C ALA A 50 5.07 -11.74 -17.23
N ALA A 51 3.96 -11.34 -16.62
CA ALA A 51 2.76 -10.93 -17.35
C ALA A 51 3.00 -9.68 -18.21
N VAL A 52 3.70 -8.68 -17.68
CA VAL A 52 4.06 -7.48 -18.45
C VAL A 52 4.97 -7.82 -19.62
N ALA A 53 5.97 -8.70 -19.41
CA ALA A 53 6.89 -9.11 -20.47
C ALA A 53 6.16 -9.86 -21.60
N GLU A 54 5.25 -10.78 -21.28
CA GLU A 54 4.44 -11.52 -22.24
C GLU A 54 3.54 -10.58 -23.07
N LEU A 55 2.85 -9.63 -22.41
CA LEU A 55 2.01 -8.65 -23.10
C LEU A 55 2.81 -7.72 -24.02
N GLN A 56 4.06 -7.40 -23.68
CA GLN A 56 4.97 -6.64 -24.55
C GLN A 56 5.44 -7.46 -25.75
N GLU A 57 5.76 -8.75 -25.56
CA GLU A 57 6.19 -9.66 -26.63
C GLU A 57 5.08 -9.89 -27.66
N GLU A 58 3.83 -10.02 -27.20
CA GLU A 58 2.65 -10.12 -28.06
C GLU A 58 2.26 -8.80 -28.73
N GLY A 59 2.87 -7.68 -28.33
CA GLY A 59 2.55 -6.33 -28.79
C GLY A 59 1.18 -5.83 -28.32
N ALA A 60 0.60 -6.47 -27.30
CA ALA A 60 -0.69 -6.13 -26.72
C ALA A 60 -0.59 -4.93 -25.77
N GLU A 61 0.54 -4.75 -25.09
CA GLU A 61 0.78 -3.63 -24.17
C GLU A 61 2.15 -2.98 -24.36
N LYS A 62 2.27 -1.76 -23.84
CA LYS A 62 3.53 -1.04 -23.66
C LYS A 62 3.66 -0.62 -22.20
N LEU A 63 4.87 -0.23 -21.80
CA LEU A 63 5.05 0.42 -20.51
C LEU A 63 4.73 1.93 -20.61
N PRO A 64 4.13 2.53 -19.58
CA PRO A 64 3.53 1.88 -18.41
C PRO A 64 2.27 1.08 -18.78
N ALA A 65 2.04 -0.04 -18.10
CA ALA A 65 0.90 -0.92 -18.33
C ALA A 65 -0.20 -0.67 -17.27
N PRO A 66 -1.48 -0.49 -17.65
CA PRO A 66 -2.00 -0.56 -19.02
C PRO A 66 -1.66 0.71 -19.83
N SER A 67 -1.35 0.51 -21.12
CA SER A 67 -0.87 1.58 -22.02
C SER A 67 -1.99 2.43 -22.63
N ASN A 68 -3.26 2.17 -22.28
CA ASN A 68 -4.42 2.86 -22.83
C ASN A 68 -4.71 4.22 -22.16
N PHE A 69 -4.07 4.54 -21.04
CA PHE A 69 -4.21 5.83 -20.39
C PHE A 69 -3.43 6.92 -21.16
N PRO A 70 -4.05 8.07 -21.51
CA PRO A 70 -3.36 9.14 -22.21
C PRO A 70 -2.23 9.75 -21.37
N GLN A 71 -0.98 9.60 -21.84
CA GLN A 71 0.21 10.13 -21.16
C GLN A 71 0.19 11.66 -20.99
N SER A 72 -0.53 12.39 -21.85
CA SER A 72 -0.71 13.85 -21.72
C SER A 72 -1.55 14.28 -20.52
N GLU A 73 -2.32 13.36 -19.94
CA GLU A 73 -3.16 13.58 -18.76
C GLU A 73 -2.49 13.06 -17.47
N GLU A 74 -1.31 12.46 -17.58
CA GLU A 74 -0.53 12.01 -16.44
C GLU A 74 0.27 13.18 -15.83
N HIS A 75 0.35 13.23 -14.51
CA HIS A 75 1.22 14.16 -13.77
C HIS A 75 2.71 13.75 -13.89
N THR A 76 3.22 13.74 -15.12
CA THR A 76 4.59 13.33 -15.47
C THR A 76 5.68 14.11 -14.74
N GLU A 77 5.36 15.31 -14.23
CA GLU A 77 6.25 16.11 -13.40
C GLU A 77 6.70 15.39 -12.13
N VAL A 78 5.90 14.44 -11.61
CA VAL A 78 6.19 13.69 -10.38
C VAL A 78 6.34 12.18 -10.59
N SER A 79 5.92 11.62 -11.74
CA SER A 79 5.89 10.17 -12.00
C SER A 79 7.26 9.47 -11.82
N TYR A 80 8.36 10.18 -12.04
CA TYR A 80 9.73 9.62 -11.98
C TYR A 80 10.54 10.13 -10.77
N GLN A 81 9.88 10.72 -9.77
CA GLN A 81 10.57 11.20 -8.57
C GLN A 81 10.59 10.13 -7.47
N TYR A 82 11.79 9.80 -6.99
CA TYR A 82 11.98 9.10 -5.73
C TYR A 82 12.09 10.13 -4.60
N LEU A 83 11.08 10.20 -3.74
CA LEU A 83 11.08 11.08 -2.56
C LEU A 83 11.70 10.33 -1.38
N ASN A 84 12.87 10.79 -0.93
CA ASN A 84 13.57 10.20 0.19
C ASN A 84 12.99 10.70 1.53
N PHE A 85 12.50 9.76 2.34
CA PHE A 85 12.05 10.00 3.72
C PHE A 85 12.92 9.25 4.76
N SER A 86 14.11 8.80 4.35
CA SER A 86 15.06 8.11 5.22
C SER A 86 16.03 9.09 5.87
N ASP A 87 16.65 8.71 7.00
CA ASP A 87 17.64 9.51 7.74
C ASP A 87 19.01 9.67 7.01
N GLY A 88 19.07 9.49 5.69
CA GLY A 88 20.29 9.61 4.90
C GLY A 88 20.07 9.45 3.39
N ALA A 89 21.09 9.79 2.59
CA ALA A 89 20.98 9.90 1.12
C ALA A 89 21.17 8.58 0.33
N HIS A 90 21.43 7.45 1.03
CA HIS A 90 21.82 6.19 0.38
C HIS A 90 20.77 5.66 -0.62
N ALA A 91 19.49 5.92 -0.37
CA ALA A 91 18.41 5.48 -1.26
C ALA A 91 18.54 6.02 -2.70
N GLY A 92 19.17 7.19 -2.87
CA GLY A 92 19.43 7.80 -4.17
C GLY A 92 20.54 7.12 -4.98
N GLU A 93 21.31 6.21 -4.39
CA GLU A 93 22.36 5.49 -5.10
C GLU A 93 21.81 4.35 -5.97
N GLY A 94 20.58 3.89 -5.70
CA GLY A 94 19.94 2.79 -6.41
C GLY A 94 19.47 3.16 -7.80
N ARG A 95 19.44 2.17 -8.72
CA ARG A 95 18.95 2.35 -10.11
C ARG A 95 17.48 2.75 -10.18
N TRP A 96 16.71 2.41 -9.16
CA TRP A 96 15.30 2.79 -8.98
C TRP A 96 15.11 4.28 -8.66
N ALA A 97 16.18 5.01 -8.29
CA ALA A 97 16.13 6.42 -7.93
C ALA A 97 16.99 7.32 -8.83
N LYS A 98 17.65 6.75 -9.85
CA LYS A 98 18.51 7.49 -10.79
C LYS A 98 18.56 6.88 -12.18
N GLY A 99 18.68 7.75 -13.20
CA GLY A 99 18.86 7.37 -14.62
C GLY A 99 17.55 7.03 -15.35
N PRO A 100 17.59 6.59 -16.61
CA PRO A 100 16.39 6.48 -17.44
C PRO A 100 15.34 5.55 -16.86
N SER A 101 14.06 5.88 -16.96
CA SER A 101 12.99 5.00 -16.50
C SER A 101 12.91 3.72 -17.37
N PRO A 102 12.48 2.57 -16.84
CA PRO A 102 12.36 1.32 -17.60
C PRO A 102 11.36 1.41 -18.76
N ASP A 103 10.39 2.32 -18.68
CA ASP A 103 9.41 2.58 -19.74
C ASP A 103 9.95 3.50 -20.86
N GLY A 104 11.11 4.13 -20.66
CA GLY A 104 11.74 5.05 -21.61
C GLY A 104 11.10 6.44 -21.67
N ASN A 105 10.14 6.75 -20.80
CA ASN A 105 9.36 7.99 -20.83
C ASN A 105 9.99 9.14 -20.02
N GLY A 106 11.01 8.87 -19.20
CA GLY A 106 11.68 9.89 -18.38
C GLY A 106 13.00 9.44 -17.76
N GLU A 107 13.48 10.22 -16.79
CA GLU A 107 14.63 9.87 -15.94
C GLU A 107 14.22 9.92 -14.47
N PHE A 108 14.64 8.92 -13.71
CA PHE A 108 14.48 8.91 -12.26
C PHE A 108 15.36 9.97 -11.62
N THR A 109 14.77 10.74 -10.71
CA THR A 109 15.46 11.71 -9.86
C THR A 109 15.18 11.43 -8.39
N CYS A 110 16.19 11.60 -7.54
CA CYS A 110 16.06 11.47 -6.09
C CYS A 110 15.93 12.86 -5.46
N HIS A 111 14.90 13.08 -4.65
CA HIS A 111 14.65 14.33 -3.92
C HIS A 111 14.68 14.07 -2.42
N ASP A 112 15.22 15.02 -1.66
CA ASP A 112 15.21 14.99 -0.19
C ASP A 112 13.88 15.56 0.32
N GLY A 113 12.97 14.68 0.74
CA GLY A 113 11.60 15.04 1.11
C GLY A 113 10.68 15.34 -0.08
N PRO A 114 9.46 15.84 0.20
CA PRO A 114 8.43 16.05 -0.81
C PRO A 114 8.73 17.29 -1.68
N THR A 115 8.51 17.16 -2.99
CA THR A 115 8.63 18.26 -3.96
C THR A 115 7.35 19.07 -4.12
N THR A 116 6.22 18.52 -3.68
CA THR A 116 4.92 19.20 -3.64
C THR A 116 4.32 19.05 -2.25
N SER A 117 3.53 20.04 -1.83
CA SER A 117 2.77 19.96 -0.59
C SER A 117 1.44 20.67 -0.76
N ALA A 118 0.43 20.19 -0.04
CA ALA A 118 -0.86 20.85 0.07
C ALA A 118 -1.18 21.03 1.56
N PRO A 119 -1.85 22.14 1.94
CA PRO A 119 -2.35 22.27 3.31
C PRO A 119 -3.36 21.16 3.58
N MET A 120 -3.21 20.48 4.72
CA MET A 120 -4.21 19.52 5.18
C MET A 120 -5.55 20.26 5.35
N PRO A 121 -6.66 19.76 4.78
CA PRO A 121 -7.96 20.33 5.07
C PRO A 121 -8.27 20.19 6.57
N PRO A 122 -9.15 21.04 7.13
CA PRO A 122 -9.60 20.84 8.50
C PRO A 122 -10.22 19.44 8.66
N PRO A 123 -10.13 18.81 9.85
CA PRO A 123 -10.73 17.51 10.09
C PRO A 123 -12.18 17.49 9.65
N THR A 124 -12.56 16.46 8.88
CA THR A 124 -13.96 16.23 8.58
C THR A 124 -14.68 15.95 9.90
N ARG A 125 -15.82 16.62 10.11
CA ARG A 125 -16.73 16.29 11.21
C ARG A 125 -17.71 15.27 10.67
N PRO A 126 -17.55 13.96 10.96
CA PRO A 126 -18.51 12.97 10.53
C PRO A 126 -19.87 13.28 11.16
N ASP A 127 -20.93 12.83 10.51
CA ASP A 127 -22.24 12.82 11.15
C ASP A 127 -22.12 12.06 12.48
N SER A 128 -22.58 12.71 13.55
CA SER A 128 -22.45 12.22 14.91
C SER A 128 -23.13 10.86 15.14
N ARG A 129 -24.05 10.46 14.25
CA ARG A 129 -24.69 9.14 14.23
C ARG A 129 -23.76 8.00 13.82
N PHE A 130 -22.63 8.30 13.19
CA PHE A 130 -21.62 7.30 12.82
C PHE A 130 -20.54 7.09 13.91
N TYR A 131 -20.66 7.76 15.07
CA TYR A 131 -19.77 7.56 16.22
C TYR A 131 -18.27 7.68 15.86
N GLY A 132 -17.93 8.66 15.02
CA GLY A 132 -16.55 8.93 14.67
C GLY A 132 -15.79 9.60 15.82
N THR A 133 -14.46 9.46 15.85
CA THR A 133 -13.63 10.15 16.84
C THR A 133 -13.55 11.64 16.51
N THR A 134 -14.18 12.51 17.31
CA THR A 134 -14.07 13.97 17.17
C THR A 134 -13.47 14.63 18.41
N GLU A 135 -13.29 15.95 18.33
CA GLU A 135 -12.82 16.78 19.45
C GLU A 135 -13.90 17.03 20.52
N LEU A 136 -15.17 16.68 20.25
CA LEU A 136 -16.27 16.88 21.19
C LEU A 136 -16.33 15.72 22.19
N PRO A 137 -16.62 15.98 23.48
CA PRO A 137 -16.95 14.93 24.43
C PRO A 137 -18.13 14.06 23.96
N ASP A 138 -18.04 12.74 24.13
CA ASP A 138 -19.08 11.76 23.74
C ASP A 138 -20.51 12.15 24.11
N ALA A 139 -20.67 12.79 25.28
CA ALA A 139 -21.98 13.22 25.76
C ALA A 139 -22.62 14.29 24.85
N LEU A 140 -21.81 15.20 24.32
CA LEU A 140 -22.27 16.24 23.40
C LEU A 140 -22.55 15.69 22.00
N GLU A 141 -21.75 14.73 21.54
CA GLU A 141 -22.00 14.05 20.26
C GLU A 141 -23.32 13.28 20.25
N LYS A 142 -23.61 12.54 21.33
CA LYS A 142 -24.87 11.81 21.46
C LYS A 142 -26.08 12.72 21.44
N VAL A 143 -25.98 13.90 22.07
CA VAL A 143 -27.05 14.91 22.06
C VAL A 143 -27.22 15.50 20.64
N ALA A 144 -26.12 15.76 19.94
CA ALA A 144 -26.15 16.24 18.57
C ALA A 144 -26.79 15.20 17.61
N GLY A 145 -26.44 13.92 17.75
CA GLY A 145 -27.00 12.85 16.92
C GLY A 145 -28.50 12.68 17.13
N ALA A 146 -28.95 12.70 18.39
CA ALA A 146 -30.37 12.66 18.72
C ALA A 146 -31.15 13.86 18.15
N ALA A 147 -30.54 15.05 18.14
CA ALA A 147 -31.16 16.24 17.55
C ALA A 147 -31.21 16.20 16.01
N GLN A 148 -30.20 15.61 15.37
CA GLN A 148 -30.18 15.39 13.91
C GLN A 148 -31.26 14.39 13.48
N ASP A 149 -31.39 13.27 14.20
CA ASP A 149 -32.45 12.28 13.95
C ASP A 149 -33.84 12.88 14.11
N ALA A 150 -34.06 13.72 15.13
CA ALA A 150 -35.34 14.38 15.34
C ALA A 150 -35.70 15.38 14.23
N GLN A 151 -34.72 15.88 13.47
CA GLN A 151 -34.92 16.89 12.43
C GLN A 151 -34.94 16.33 11.00
N ASN A 152 -34.78 15.02 10.78
CA ASN A 152 -34.67 14.39 9.46
C ASN A 152 -33.71 15.15 8.52
N LYS A 153 -32.63 15.70 9.06
CA LYS A 153 -31.59 16.33 8.26
C LYS A 153 -30.58 15.27 7.88
N GLU A 154 -30.38 15.08 6.57
CA GLU A 154 -29.25 14.34 6.02
C GLU A 154 -27.93 15.05 6.30
#